data_AF-A0A835ZF26-F1
#
_entry.id   AF-A0A835ZF26-F1
#
_cell.length_a   1.000
_cell.length_b   1.000
_cell.length_c   1.000
_cell.angle_alpha   90.00
_cell.angle_beta   90.00
_cell.angle_gamma   90.00
#
_symmetry.space_group_name_H-M   'P 1'
#
loop_
_entity.id
_entity.type
_entity.pdbx_description
1 polymer ?
#
loop_
_entity_poly.entity_id
_entity_poly.type
_entity_poly.pdbx_seq_one_letter_code
_entity_poly.pdbx_strand_id
1 'polypeptide(L)'
;MQAILSGVRCCAFLQRQQYQGGVLSTLLGGVRTATKKAGGSSCNGRDSIGRRLGLKKIGGQAVIGGNIIIRQRGQRYRPGAGVGMGKDHTLYALGQGRVRFDLDNKKRQVVSVETEERWLQRCKEHLAATAARRVAAEALRLERIAQGWEKAAA
;
A
#
# COMPACT_ATOMS: atom_id res chain seq x y z
N MET A 1 4.00 -8.99 -31.82
CA MET A 1 4.64 -7.77 -32.38
C MET A 1 3.68 -7.26 -33.46
N GLN A 2 3.19 -6.03 -33.50
CA GLN A 2 3.69 -4.72 -33.03
C GLN A 2 2.48 -3.85 -32.55
N ALA A 3 2.53 -3.17 -31.39
CA ALA A 3 2.90 -1.74 -31.17
C ALA A 3 2.04 -0.73 -31.98
N ILE A 4 0.90 -0.23 -31.48
CA ILE A 4 0.58 1.07 -30.82
C ILE A 4 1.05 2.37 -31.54
N LEU A 5 0.12 3.36 -31.59
CA LEU A 5 0.24 4.83 -31.76
C LEU A 5 0.32 5.34 -33.21
N SER A 6 -0.30 6.45 -33.61
CA SER A 6 -0.98 7.53 -32.88
C SER A 6 -1.87 8.33 -33.83
N GLY A 7 -2.82 9.03 -33.25
CA GLY A 7 -3.82 9.84 -33.92
C GLY A 7 -3.30 11.09 -34.64
N VAL A 8 -4.29 11.61 -35.36
CA VAL A 8 -4.37 12.78 -36.23
C VAL A 8 -4.10 14.09 -35.50
N ARG A 9 -3.43 15.03 -36.19
CA ARG A 9 -3.92 16.39 -36.49
C ARG A 9 -2.89 17.08 -37.40
N CYS A 10 -3.30 17.50 -38.60
CA CYS A 10 -3.77 18.87 -38.93
C CYS A 10 -2.60 19.87 -38.87
N CYS A 11 -2.39 20.80 -39.80
CA CYS A 11 -3.24 21.34 -40.86
C CYS A 11 -2.33 21.99 -41.92
N ALA A 12 -2.89 22.10 -43.13
CA ALA A 12 -2.52 22.87 -44.31
C ALA A 12 -1.45 23.97 -44.23
N PHE A 13 -0.63 24.07 -45.30
CA PHE A 13 -0.33 25.33 -46.01
C PHE A 13 0.46 25.02 -47.32
N LEU A 14 -0.18 24.96 -48.50
CA LEU A 14 -0.24 25.99 -49.55
C LEU A 14 1.08 26.30 -50.30
N GLN A 15 1.21 25.79 -51.53
CA GLN A 15 1.46 26.53 -52.79
C GLN A 15 1.41 25.53 -53.98
N ARG A 16 0.42 25.64 -54.90
CA ARG A 16 0.46 26.35 -56.21
C ARG A 16 1.60 25.85 -57.10
N GLN A 17 1.37 25.05 -58.14
CA GLN A 17 1.05 25.41 -59.56
C GLN A 17 1.35 24.13 -60.40
N GLN A 18 0.75 23.74 -61.52
CA GLN A 18 -0.12 24.37 -62.53
C GLN A 18 -1.00 23.30 -63.20
N TYR A 19 -2.14 23.77 -63.71
CA TYR A 19 -3.12 23.17 -64.62
C TYR A 19 -2.54 22.90 -66.01
N GLN A 20 -3.07 21.91 -66.75
CA GLN A 20 -3.80 22.09 -68.04
C GLN A 20 -4.68 20.84 -68.31
N GLY A 21 -6.02 20.97 -68.15
CA GLY A 21 -7.06 20.76 -69.18
C GLY A 21 -7.69 19.36 -69.10
N GLY A 22 -8.98 19.10 -68.78
CA GLY A 22 -10.27 19.70 -69.20
C GLY A 22 -10.89 18.74 -70.25
N VAL A 23 -12.03 18.04 -70.06
CA VAL A 23 -13.41 18.55 -69.92
C VAL A 23 -14.42 17.53 -69.33
N LEU A 24 -15.42 18.11 -68.64
CA LEU A 24 -16.72 17.67 -68.11
C LEU A 24 -17.29 16.27 -68.40
N SER A 25 -17.73 15.60 -67.33
CA SER A 25 -19.13 15.14 -67.14
C SER A 25 -19.26 14.43 -65.78
N THR A 26 -19.86 15.11 -64.82
CA THR A 26 -20.31 14.54 -63.53
C THR A 26 -21.60 13.78 -63.81
N LEU A 27 -21.80 12.60 -63.21
CA LEU A 27 -22.93 12.28 -62.33
C LEU A 27 -22.88 10.80 -61.90
N LEU A 28 -22.44 10.63 -60.65
CA LEU A 28 -22.98 9.72 -59.63
C LEU A 28 -22.91 8.20 -59.87
N GLY A 29 -22.05 7.53 -59.09
CA GLY A 29 -22.24 6.10 -58.82
C GLY A 29 -20.98 5.34 -58.40
N GLY A 30 -20.16 5.86 -57.49
CA GLY A 30 -18.99 5.12 -57.03
C GLY A 30 -18.36 5.71 -55.80
N VAL A 31 -19.02 5.58 -54.65
CA VAL A 31 -18.41 5.88 -53.35
C VAL A 31 -17.29 4.86 -53.13
N ARG A 32 -16.04 5.27 -53.38
CA ARG A 32 -14.86 4.49 -52.98
C ARG A 32 -14.76 4.54 -51.46
N THR A 33 -14.98 3.41 -50.81
CA THR A 33 -14.55 3.24 -49.42
C THR A 33 -13.14 2.66 -49.44
N ALA A 34 -12.18 3.37 -48.83
CA ALA A 34 -11.06 2.66 -48.24
C ALA A 34 -11.65 1.80 -47.11
N THR A 35 -11.51 0.48 -47.18
CA THR A 35 -11.99 -0.43 -46.13
C THR A 35 -11.13 -0.28 -44.88
N LYS A 36 -11.41 0.75 -44.08
CA LYS A 36 -10.95 0.80 -42.68
C LYS A 36 -12.06 0.28 -41.77
N LYS A 37 -12.08 -1.03 -41.58
CA LYS A 37 -12.57 -1.72 -40.39
C LYS A 37 -11.67 -2.95 -40.23
N ALA A 38 -11.05 -3.25 -39.11
CA ALA A 38 -11.46 -2.98 -37.75
C ALA A 38 -10.23 -2.65 -36.89
N GLY A 39 -10.32 -1.58 -36.10
CA GLY A 39 -9.57 -1.48 -34.86
C GLY A 39 -10.12 -2.57 -33.92
N GLY A 40 -9.66 -3.81 -34.09
CA GLY A 40 -9.91 -4.86 -33.13
C GLY A 40 -9.24 -4.47 -31.82
N SER A 41 -9.99 -4.49 -30.72
CA SER A 41 -9.47 -4.29 -29.38
C SER A 41 -8.23 -5.16 -29.18
N SER A 42 -7.08 -4.56 -28.86
CA SER A 42 -5.90 -5.31 -28.41
C SER A 42 -6.34 -6.16 -27.22
N CYS A 43 -6.35 -7.49 -27.40
CA CYS A 43 -6.73 -8.43 -26.34
C CYS A 43 -5.63 -8.39 -25.26
N ASN A 44 -5.71 -7.42 -24.36
CA ASN A 44 -4.80 -7.31 -23.22
C ASN A 44 -5.26 -8.27 -22.13
N GLY A 45 -5.19 -9.57 -22.42
CA GLY A 45 -5.46 -10.67 -21.48
C GLY A 45 -4.17 -11.29 -20.94
N ARG A 46 -3.15 -10.47 -20.62
CA ARG A 46 -1.90 -10.96 -20.03
C ARG A 46 -1.90 -10.71 -18.53
N ASP A 47 -2.27 -11.73 -17.78
CA ASP A 47 -2.15 -11.74 -16.33
C ASP A 47 -1.06 -12.71 -15.87
N SER A 48 -0.50 -12.41 -14.70
CA SER A 48 0.47 -13.28 -14.05
C SER A 48 -0.15 -13.99 -12.86
N ILE A 49 0.32 -15.22 -12.59
CA ILE A 49 -0.15 -15.99 -11.43
C ILE A 49 0.15 -15.20 -10.15
N GLY A 50 -0.84 -15.17 -9.24
CA GLY A 50 -0.72 -14.52 -7.94
C GLY A 50 0.48 -15.05 -7.15
N ARG A 51 1.33 -14.13 -6.67
CA ARG A 51 2.61 -14.46 -5.99
C ARG A 51 2.48 -14.73 -4.49
N ARG A 52 1.25 -14.75 -3.96
CA ARG A 52 0.91 -15.04 -2.55
C ARG A 52 1.73 -14.22 -1.53
N LEU A 53 2.02 -12.98 -1.89
CA LEU A 53 2.70 -11.99 -1.04
C LEU A 53 1.84 -11.61 0.17
N GLY A 54 2.43 -10.91 1.12
CA GLY A 54 1.77 -10.37 2.30
C GLY A 54 2.27 -10.97 3.61
N LEU A 55 1.55 -10.62 4.67
CA LEU A 55 1.77 -11.03 6.04
C LEU A 55 1.41 -12.51 6.23
N LYS A 56 2.24 -13.24 6.96
CA LYS A 56 2.02 -14.66 7.32
C LYS A 56 1.83 -14.83 8.83
N LYS A 57 2.45 -13.97 9.64
CA LYS A 57 2.30 -13.91 11.10
C LYS A 57 1.89 -12.51 11.53
N ILE A 58 0.81 -12.39 12.29
CA ILE A 58 0.30 -11.11 12.81
C ILE A 58 0.96 -10.75 14.15
N GLY A 59 0.74 -9.53 14.63
CA GLY A 59 1.27 -9.08 15.91
C GLY A 59 0.76 -9.93 17.08
N GLY A 60 1.65 -10.30 17.99
CA GLY A 60 1.35 -11.12 19.17
C GLY A 60 1.34 -12.64 18.93
N GLN A 61 1.47 -13.11 17.68
CA GLN A 61 1.58 -14.53 17.39
C GLN A 61 2.96 -15.10 17.75
N ALA A 62 2.97 -16.33 18.27
CA ALA A 62 4.18 -17.08 18.55
C ALA A 62 4.86 -17.55 17.25
N VAL A 63 6.18 -17.45 17.22
CA VAL A 63 7.06 -17.87 16.12
C VAL A 63 8.24 -18.66 16.65
N ILE A 64 8.77 -19.54 15.80
CA ILE A 64 10.00 -20.30 15.99
C ILE A 64 11.02 -19.76 14.96
N GLY A 65 12.32 -19.97 15.21
CA GLY A 65 13.36 -19.64 14.25
C GLY A 65 13.10 -20.27 12.88
N GLY A 66 13.32 -19.51 11.81
CA GLY A 66 13.06 -19.92 10.42
C GLY A 66 11.64 -19.63 9.92
N ASN A 67 10.69 -19.30 10.81
CA ASN A 67 9.33 -18.97 10.37
C ASN A 67 9.29 -17.68 9.54
N ILE A 68 8.60 -17.73 8.40
CA ILE A 68 8.38 -16.55 7.56
C ILE A 68 7.31 -15.66 8.18
N ILE A 69 7.63 -14.38 8.38
CA ILE A 69 6.73 -13.37 8.93
C ILE A 69 6.03 -12.62 7.79
N ILE A 70 6.78 -12.13 6.79
CA ILE A 70 6.25 -11.37 5.66
C ILE A 70 6.97 -11.73 4.37
N ARG A 71 6.20 -11.95 3.29
CA ARG A 71 6.72 -11.95 1.91
C ARG A 71 6.32 -10.65 1.23
N GLN A 72 7.28 -9.81 0.84
CA GLN A 72 6.99 -8.48 0.29
C GLN A 72 7.73 -8.21 -1.02
N ARG A 73 7.36 -7.12 -1.69
CA ARG A 73 8.13 -6.54 -2.79
C ARG A 73 8.68 -5.22 -2.31
N GLY A 74 10.00 -5.06 -2.42
CA GLY A 74 10.72 -3.98 -1.74
C GLY A 74 10.65 -4.12 -0.21
N GLN A 75 11.13 -3.09 0.50
CA GLN A 75 11.15 -3.06 1.96
C GLN A 75 10.07 -2.12 2.50
N ARG A 76 8.81 -2.59 2.51
CA ARG A 76 7.72 -1.88 3.18
C ARG A 76 7.83 -2.02 4.70
N TYR A 77 8.22 -3.21 5.14
CA TYR A 77 8.57 -3.56 6.51
C TYR A 77 10.06 -3.77 6.63
N ARG A 78 10.66 -3.19 7.67
CA ARG A 78 12.08 -3.32 7.98
C ARG A 78 12.31 -4.36 9.08
N PRO A 79 13.45 -5.07 9.05
CA PRO A 79 13.83 -6.00 10.09
C PRO A 79 14.26 -5.22 11.33
N GLY A 80 13.71 -5.58 12.47
CA GLY A 80 14.12 -5.14 13.79
C GLY A 80 14.86 -6.25 14.53
N ALA A 81 14.86 -6.19 15.85
CA ALA A 81 15.49 -7.20 16.69
C ALA A 81 14.89 -8.61 16.46
N GLY A 82 15.74 -9.63 16.34
CA GLY A 82 15.30 -11.03 16.21
C GLY A 82 14.71 -11.41 14.84
N VAL A 83 14.84 -10.54 13.84
CA VAL A 83 14.32 -10.77 12.48
C VAL A 83 15.44 -10.67 11.44
N GLY A 84 15.53 -11.67 10.58
CA GLY A 84 16.42 -11.68 9.42
C GLY A 84 15.68 -11.26 8.14
N MET A 85 16.45 -10.83 7.13
CA MET A 85 15.95 -10.48 5.80
C MET A 85 16.59 -11.38 4.73
N GLY A 86 15.78 -11.94 3.84
CA GLY A 86 16.23 -12.70 2.68
C GLY A 86 16.52 -11.83 1.45
N LYS A 87 17.04 -12.46 0.37
CA LYS A 87 17.34 -11.79 -0.91
C LYS A 87 16.13 -11.12 -1.54
N ASP A 88 14.94 -11.69 -1.39
CA ASP A 88 13.68 -11.14 -1.91
C ASP A 88 12.98 -10.19 -0.91
N HIS A 89 13.72 -9.70 0.11
CA HIS A 89 13.21 -8.90 1.23
C HIS A 89 12.14 -9.60 2.09
N THR A 90 12.04 -10.93 2.00
CA THR A 90 11.23 -11.73 2.92
C THR A 90 11.79 -11.62 4.32
N LEU A 91 10.93 -11.35 5.30
CA LEU A 91 11.30 -11.29 6.71
C LEU A 91 11.03 -12.63 7.38
N TYR A 92 11.99 -13.13 8.14
CA TYR A 92 11.91 -14.40 8.87
C TYR A 92 12.40 -14.23 10.31
N ALA A 93 11.88 -15.05 11.22
CA ALA A 93 12.27 -15.05 12.63
C ALA A 93 13.63 -15.75 12.80
N LEU A 94 14.52 -15.18 13.62
CA LEU A 94 15.81 -15.80 13.96
C LEU A 94 15.69 -16.72 15.19
N GLY A 95 14.76 -16.43 16.09
CA GLY A 95 14.57 -17.16 17.34
C GLY A 95 13.09 -17.35 17.68
N GLN A 96 12.86 -18.00 18.83
CA GLN A 96 11.53 -18.20 19.37
C GLN A 96 11.04 -16.93 20.08
N GLY A 97 9.75 -16.63 19.95
CA GLY A 97 9.16 -15.46 20.58
C GLY A 97 7.84 -15.04 19.95
N ARG A 98 7.46 -13.77 20.15
CA ARG A 98 6.26 -13.17 19.57
C ARG A 98 6.59 -12.03 18.63
N VAL A 99 5.84 -11.93 17.53
CA VAL A 99 6.02 -10.88 16.53
C VAL A 99 5.44 -9.56 17.04
N ARG A 100 6.19 -8.48 16.89
CA ARG A 100 5.75 -7.13 17.18
C ARG A 100 5.99 -6.21 15.99
N PHE A 101 5.04 -5.31 15.78
CA PHE A 101 5.10 -4.26 14.77
C PHE A 101 5.22 -2.93 15.49
N ASP A 102 6.28 -2.18 15.18
CA ASP A 102 6.53 -0.85 15.73
C ASP A 102 6.80 0.14 14.59
N LEU A 103 6.75 1.43 14.92
CA LEU A 103 7.18 2.50 14.04
C LEU A 103 8.54 3.03 14.49
N ASP A 104 9.47 3.13 13.55
CA ASP A 104 10.73 3.83 13.75
C ASP A 104 10.50 5.33 14.01
N ASN A 105 11.53 6.01 14.52
CA ASN A 105 11.59 7.48 14.63
C ASN A 105 11.27 8.19 13.30
N LYS A 106 11.56 7.53 12.17
CA LYS A 106 11.25 8.01 10.81
C LYS A 106 9.85 7.58 10.32
N LYS A 107 8.96 7.15 11.21
CA LYS A 107 7.60 6.63 10.94
C LYS A 107 7.55 5.47 9.94
N ARG A 108 8.60 4.64 9.90
CA ARG A 108 8.67 3.45 9.04
C ARG A 108 8.29 2.22 9.86
N GLN A 109 7.60 1.26 9.23
CA GLN A 109 7.19 0.03 9.93
C GLN A 109 8.38 -0.90 10.11
N VAL A 110 8.61 -1.31 11.35
CA VAL A 110 9.65 -2.26 11.77
C VAL A 110 9.00 -3.47 12.40
N VAL A 111 9.56 -4.63 12.10
CA VAL A 111 9.11 -5.92 12.62
C VAL A 111 10.18 -6.50 13.50
N SER A 112 9.85 -6.75 14.76
CA SER A 112 10.73 -7.37 15.74
C SER A 112 10.11 -8.68 16.25
N VAL A 113 10.96 -9.57 16.73
CA VAL A 113 10.55 -10.75 17.48
C VAL A 113 11.05 -10.55 18.91
N GLU A 114 10.11 -10.51 19.85
CA GLU A 114 10.39 -10.37 21.27
C GLU A 114 10.36 -11.73 21.94
N THR A 115 11.25 -11.97 22.89
CA THR A 115 11.18 -13.17 23.74
C THR A 115 9.88 -13.19 24.53
N GLU A 116 9.39 -14.38 24.87
CA GLU A 116 8.12 -14.53 25.61
C GLU A 116 8.14 -13.77 26.94
N GLU A 117 9.26 -13.82 27.66
CA GLU A 117 9.47 -13.10 28.92
C GLU A 117 9.33 -11.58 28.74
N ARG A 118 9.96 -11.03 27.70
CA ARG A 118 9.91 -9.59 27.39
C ARG A 118 8.51 -9.16 27.00
N TRP A 119 7.78 -10.00 26.25
CA TRP A 119 6.40 -9.75 25.90
C TRP A 119 5.50 -9.68 27.14
N LEU A 120 5.63 -10.66 28.05
CA LEU A 120 4.86 -10.68 29.30
C LEU A 120 5.18 -9.48 30.20
N GLN A 121 6.45 -9.10 30.30
CA GLN A 121 6.89 -7.93 31.05
C GLN A 121 6.20 -6.65 30.52
N ARG A 122 6.22 -6.44 29.21
CA ARG A 122 5.54 -5.31 28.55
C ARG A 122 4.03 -5.30 28.81
N CYS A 123 3.37 -6.45 28.75
CA CYS A 123 1.94 -6.55 29.06
C CYS A 123 1.64 -6.13 30.51
N LYS A 124 2.47 -6.56 31.47
CA LYS A 124 2.35 -6.14 32.89
C LYS A 124 2.51 -4.64 33.04
N GLU A 125 3.53 -4.06 32.40
CA GLU A 125 3.76 -2.61 32.41
C GLU A 125 2.57 -1.82 31.82
N HIS A 126 1.99 -2.30 30.72
CA HIS A 126 0.82 -1.67 30.10
C HIS A 126 -0.43 -1.73 31.00
N LEU A 127 -0.67 -2.89 31.63
CA LEU A 127 -1.77 -3.06 32.59
C LEU A 127 -1.58 -2.17 33.82
N ALA A 128 -0.35 -2.11 34.36
CA ALA A 128 0.00 -1.23 35.47
C ALA A 128 -0.20 0.26 35.11
N ALA A 129 0.21 0.69 33.91
CA ALA A 129 -0.02 2.04 33.43
C ALA A 129 -1.51 2.38 33.28
N THR A 130 -2.32 1.42 32.84
CA THR A 130 -3.78 1.61 32.70
C THR A 130 -4.46 1.67 34.06
N ALA A 131 -4.06 0.82 35.01
CA ALA A 131 -4.53 0.87 36.39
C ALA A 131 -4.17 2.22 37.05
N ALA A 132 -2.93 2.70 36.87
CA ALA A 132 -2.49 3.98 37.40
C ALA A 132 -3.31 5.16 36.83
N ARG A 133 -3.65 5.15 35.53
CA ARG A 133 -4.53 6.18 34.93
C ARG A 133 -5.93 6.17 35.54
N ARG A 134 -6.48 4.99 35.83
CA ARG A 134 -7.80 4.86 36.48
C ARG A 134 -7.77 5.43 37.89
N VAL A 135 -6.78 5.06 38.69
CA VAL A 135 -6.59 5.57 40.05
C VAL A 135 -6.37 7.09 40.04
N ALA A 136 -5.55 7.61 39.12
CA ALA A 136 -5.34 9.05 38.98
C ALA A 136 -6.61 9.82 38.58
N ALA A 137 -7.42 9.26 37.68
CA ALA A 137 -8.70 9.86 37.30
C ALA A 137 -9.72 9.84 38.45
N GLU A 138 -9.70 8.78 39.26
CA GLU A 138 -10.54 8.68 40.46
C GLU A 138 -10.10 9.66 41.55
N ALA A 139 -8.78 9.81 41.78
CA ALA A 139 -8.25 10.81 42.69
C ALA A 139 -8.69 12.23 42.31
N LEU A 140 -8.52 12.62 41.04
CA LEU A 140 -8.99 13.93 40.54
C LEU A 140 -10.51 14.11 40.67
N ARG A 141 -11.28 13.02 40.53
CA ARG A 141 -12.74 13.06 40.73
C ARG A 141 -13.08 13.37 42.18
N LEU A 142 -12.40 12.72 43.12
CA LEU A 142 -12.61 12.94 44.57
C LEU A 142 -12.18 14.35 44.99
N GLU A 143 -11.06 14.85 44.47
CA GLU A 143 -10.61 16.24 44.69
C GLU A 143 -11.65 17.25 44.21
N ARG A 144 -12.24 17.04 43.02
CA ARG A 144 -13.32 17.90 42.51
C ARG A 144 -14.57 17.84 43.39
N ILE A 145 -14.92 16.67 43.90
CA ILE A 145 -16.05 16.51 44.83
C ILE A 145 -15.75 17.32 46.10
N ALA A 146 -14.58 17.15 46.72
CA ALA A 146 -14.17 17.86 47.93
C ALA A 146 -14.23 19.39 47.77
N GLN A 147 -13.67 19.93 46.69
CA GLN A 147 -13.76 21.36 46.35
C GLN A 147 -15.20 21.85 46.17
N GLY A 148 -16.09 20.99 45.68
CA GLY A 148 -17.52 21.28 45.55
C GLY A 148 -18.21 21.43 46.91
N TRP A 149 -17.88 20.56 47.87
CA TRP A 149 -18.41 20.65 49.24
C TRP A 149 -17.91 21.90 49.97
N GLU A 150 -16.63 22.25 49.85
CA GLU A 150 -16.06 23.47 50.44
C GLU A 150 -16.74 24.74 49.92
N LYS A 151 -16.97 24.82 48.60
CA LYS A 151 -17.69 25.95 47.98
C LYS A 151 -19.16 26.03 48.35
N ALA A 152 -19.81 24.91 48.68
CA ALA A 152 -21.20 24.89 49.10
C ALA A 152 -21.38 25.28 50.58
N ALA A 153 -20.31 25.19 51.38
CA ALA A 153 -20.30 25.53 52.80
C ALA A 153 -19.95 27.01 53.08
N ALA A 154 -19.40 27.73 52.10
CA ALA A 154 -19.07 29.15 52.14
C ALA A 154 -20.22 30.02 51.61
#